data_AF-A0A0F3RTQ0-F1
#
_entry.id   AF-A0A0F3RTQ0-F1
#
_cell.length_a   1.000
_cell.length_b   1.000
_cell.length_c   1.000
_cell.angle_alpha   90.00
_cell.angle_beta   90.00
_cell.angle_gamma   90.00
#
_symmetry.space_group_name_H-M   'P 1'
#
loop_
_entity.id
_entity.type
_entity.pdbx_description
1 polymer ?
#
loop_
_entity_poly.entity_id
_entity_poly.type
_entity_poly.pdbx_seq_one_letter_code
_entity_poly.pdbx_strand_id
1 'polypeptide(L)'
;MFKMVHPTKKNVYLWGLVIFYGLILMVTPAIISVSAGVERGYLISLLILLGYALFKAICGIIFNRFYTDGGILSVAFVEICFFWLFLSLVLA
;
A
#
# COMPACT_ATOMS: atom_id res chain seq x y z
N MET A 1 20.81 -2.09 13.69
CA MET A 1 20.73 -0.83 12.94
C MET A 1 19.92 -1.08 11.67
N PHE A 2 18.64 -0.70 11.62
CA PHE A 2 17.89 -0.74 10.36
C PHE A 2 18.51 0.31 9.44
N LYS A 3 19.41 -0.13 8.56
CA LYS A 3 19.97 0.73 7.51
C LYS A 3 18.79 1.09 6.61
N MET A 4 18.25 2.29 6.77
CA MET A 4 17.22 2.80 5.87
C MET A 4 17.91 3.05 4.53
N VAL A 5 17.77 2.08 3.63
CA VAL A 5 18.28 2.16 2.27
C VAL A 5 17.53 3.28 1.56
N HIS A 6 18.26 4.28 1.05
CA HIS A 6 17.65 5.33 0.24
C HIS A 6 16.85 4.69 -0.90
N PRO A 7 15.53 4.96 -0.98
CA PRO A 7 14.71 4.34 -2.01
C PRO A 7 15.11 4.87 -3.38
N THR A 8 15.44 3.96 -4.29
CA THR A 8 15.70 4.29 -5.69
C THR A 8 14.38 4.43 -6.45
N LYS A 9 14.39 5.08 -7.62
CA LYS A 9 13.21 5.16 -8.52
C LYS A 9 12.58 3.78 -8.81
N LYS A 10 13.41 2.74 -8.91
CA LYS A 10 12.97 1.35 -9.10
C LYS A 10 12.16 0.84 -7.89
N ASN A 11 12.57 1.18 -6.66
CA ASN A 11 11.84 0.77 -5.46
C ASN A 11 10.46 1.42 -5.40
N VAL A 12 10.37 2.71 -5.75
CA VAL A 12 9.10 3.46 -5.78
C VAL A 12 8.15 2.86 -6.81
N TYR A 13 8.65 2.52 -7.99
CA TYR A 13 7.86 1.84 -9.02
C TYR A 13 7.37 0.46 -8.57
N LEU A 14 8.24 -0.32 -7.93
CA LEU A 14 7.88 -1.63 -7.36
C LEU A 14 6.80 -1.49 -6.27
N TRP A 15 6.86 -0.46 -5.44
CA TRP A 15 5.83 -0.19 -4.44
C TRP A 15 4.48 0.10 -5.10
N GLY A 16 4.46 0.98 -6.11
CA GLY A 16 3.27 1.25 -6.93
C GLY A 16 2.66 -0.01 -7.56
N LEU A 17 3.50 -0.92 -8.08
CA LEU A 17 3.07 -2.22 -8.62
C LEU A 17 2.45 -3.13 -7.57
N VAL A 18 3.03 -3.20 -6.36
CA VAL A 18 2.49 -4.00 -5.25
C VAL A 18 1.11 -3.49 -4.84
N ILE A 19 0.89 -2.17 -4.83
CA ILE A 19 -0.40 -1.57 -4.51
C ILE A 19 -1.42 -1.86 -5.60
N PHE A 20 -1.03 -1.69 -6.86
CA PHE A 20 -1.89 -2.02 -8.00
C PHE A 20 -2.32 -3.50 -7.95
N TYR A 21 -1.40 -4.40 -7.63
CA TYR A 21 -1.72 -5.81 -7.41
C TYR A 21 -2.66 -6.02 -6.22
N GLY A 22 -2.45 -5.32 -5.10
CA GLY A 22 -3.34 -5.35 -3.94
C GLY A 22 -4.76 -4.90 -4.26
N LEU A 23 -4.94 -3.94 -5.16
CA LEU A 23 -6.26 -3.49 -5.63
C LEU A 23 -6.99 -4.57 -6.45
N ILE A 24 -6.27 -5.25 -7.34
CA ILE A 24 -6.85 -6.37 -8.12
C ILE A 24 -7.30 -7.49 -7.17
N LEU A 25 -6.45 -7.78 -6.19
CA LEU A 25 -6.71 -8.79 -5.17
C LEU A 25 -7.92 -8.48 -4.30
N MET A 26 -8.29 -7.21 -4.11
CA MET A 26 -9.46 -6.81 -3.33
C MET A 26 -10.79 -7.18 -4.01
N VAL A 27 -10.84 -7.19 -5.34
CA VAL A 27 -12.06 -7.56 -6.08
C VAL A 27 -12.24 -9.08 -6.10
N THR A 28 -11.16 -9.83 -5.82
CA THR A 28 -11.17 -11.28 -5.95
C THR A 28 -12.17 -11.97 -5.01
N PRO A 29 -12.20 -11.70 -3.68
CA PRO A 29 -13.17 -12.32 -2.77
C PRO A 29 -14.64 -12.12 -3.18
N ALA A 30 -14.96 -10.92 -3.72
CA ALA A 30 -16.30 -10.61 -4.20
C ALA A 30 -16.70 -11.45 -5.43
N ILE A 31 -15.73 -11.87 -6.25
CA ILE A 31 -15.98 -12.70 -7.45
C ILE A 31 -16.17 -14.18 -7.09
N ILE A 32 -15.44 -14.69 -6.10
CA ILE A 32 -15.42 -16.12 -5.73
C ILE A 32 -16.40 -16.50 -4.60
N SER A 33 -17.25 -15.58 -4.13
CA SER A 33 -18.25 -15.80 -3.06
C SER A 33 -17.69 -16.59 -1.87
N VAL A 34 -16.59 -16.09 -1.33
CA VAL A 34 -15.88 -16.74 -0.21
C VAL A 34 -16.66 -16.53 1.09
N SER A 35 -16.51 -17.43 2.07
CA SER A 35 -17.15 -17.28 3.38
C SER A 35 -16.66 -16.01 4.10
N ALA A 36 -17.55 -15.34 4.81
CA ALA A 36 -17.30 -14.03 5.45
C ALA A 36 -16.09 -14.01 6.40
N GLY A 37 -15.79 -15.14 7.06
CA GLY A 37 -14.61 -15.27 7.93
C GLY A 37 -13.29 -15.25 7.16
N VAL A 38 -13.25 -15.91 6.00
CA VAL A 38 -12.07 -15.94 5.12
C VAL A 38 -11.90 -14.59 4.41
N GLU A 39 -13.01 -13.97 4.01
CA GLU A 39 -13.01 -12.62 3.43
C GLU A 39 -12.41 -11.58 4.39
N ARG A 40 -12.83 -11.57 5.66
CA ARG A 40 -12.24 -10.68 6.68
C ARG A 40 -10.75 -10.93 6.91
N GLY A 41 -10.33 -12.19 7.04
CA GLY A 41 -8.91 -12.53 7.23
C GLY A 41 -8.04 -12.10 6.04
N TYR A 42 -8.59 -12.21 4.83
CA TYR A 42 -7.94 -11.76 3.60
C TYR A 42 -7.83 -10.23 3.53
N LEU A 43 -8.91 -9.50 3.83
CA LEU A 43 -8.92 -8.04 3.84
C LEU A 43 -7.95 -7.46 4.89
N ILE A 44 -7.87 -8.07 6.08
CA ILE A 44 -6.89 -7.68 7.11
C ILE A 44 -5.45 -7.89 6.60
N SER A 45 -5.20 -9.00 5.90
CA SER A 45 -3.86 -9.29 5.35
C SER A 45 -3.45 -8.25 4.30
N LEU A 46 -4.39 -7.82 3.44
CA LEU A 46 -4.18 -6.73 2.49
C LEU A 46 -3.94 -5.39 3.19
N LEU A 47 -4.67 -5.10 4.28
CA LEU A 47 -4.49 -3.86 5.06
C LEU A 47 -3.08 -3.77 5.67
N ILE A 48 -2.53 -4.87 6.18
CA ILE A 48 -1.17 -4.93 6.72
C ILE A 48 -0.12 -4.68 5.62
N LEU A 49 -0.29 -5.30 4.45
CA LEU A 49 0.57 -5.10 3.29
C LEU A 49 0.58 -3.65 2.82
N LEU A 50 -0.60 -3.05 2.74
CA LEU A 50 -0.77 -1.66 2.33
C LEU A 50 -0.18 -0.70 3.36
N GLY A 51 -0.37 -0.95 4.66
CA GLY A 51 0.25 -0.17 5.74
C GLY A 51 1.78 -0.24 5.72
N TYR A 52 2.36 -1.40 5.37
CA TYR A 52 3.81 -1.52 5.20
C TYR A 52 4.33 -0.73 4.00
N ALA A 53 3.62 -0.75 2.87
CA ALA A 53 3.94 0.07 1.71
C ALA A 53 3.90 1.57 2.06
N LEU A 54 2.85 1.98 2.79
CA LEU A 54 2.66 3.35 3.27
C LEU A 54 3.80 3.84 4.16
N PHE A 55 4.23 3.00 5.10
CA PHE A 55 5.39 3.28 5.93
C PHE A 55 6.65 3.49 5.07
N LYS A 56 6.86 2.65 4.05
CA LYS A 56 8.01 2.76 3.14
C LYS A 56 7.97 4.03 2.29
N ALA A 57 6.81 4.42 1.77
CA ALA A 57 6.67 5.65 1.02
C ALA A 57 6.87 6.89 1.89
N ILE A 58 6.32 6.92 3.12
CA ILE A 58 6.55 8.00 4.10
C ILE A 58 8.04 8.09 4.46
N CYS A 59 8.70 6.97 4.73
CA CYS A 59 10.15 6.96 4.91
C CYS A 59 10.85 7.52 3.67
N GLY A 60 10.43 7.13 2.47
CA GLY A 60 10.97 7.68 1.21
C GLY A 60 10.83 9.19 1.11
N ILE A 61 9.71 9.77 1.53
CA ILE A 61 9.50 11.22 1.59
C ILE A 61 10.43 11.88 2.60
N ILE A 62 10.57 11.32 3.80
CA ILE A 62 11.40 11.89 4.87
C ILE A 62 12.88 11.90 4.48
N PHE A 63 13.36 10.83 3.83
CA PHE A 63 14.78 10.69 3.48
C PHE A 63 15.14 11.33 2.13
N ASN A 64 14.23 11.38 1.15
CA ASN A 64 14.49 11.99 -0.14
C ASN A 64 13.97 13.43 -0.10
N ARG A 65 14.86 14.44 -0.03
CA ARG A 65 14.48 15.86 -0.06
C ARG A 65 13.43 16.07 -1.14
N PHE A 66 12.25 16.55 -0.74
CA PHE A 66 10.98 16.75 -1.48
C PHE A 66 11.02 17.16 -2.97
N TYR A 67 12.17 17.50 -3.53
CA TYR A 67 12.34 18.19 -4.80
C TYR A 67 12.86 17.32 -5.96
N THR A 68 13.44 16.14 -5.72
CA THR A 68 14.05 15.34 -6.81
C THR A 68 13.19 14.22 -7.39
N ASP A 69 12.16 13.74 -6.68
CA ASP A 69 11.33 12.60 -7.11
C ASP A 69 9.84 12.82 -6.82
N GLY A 70 9.17 13.67 -7.61
CA GLY A 70 7.72 13.93 -7.50
C GLY A 70 6.84 12.68 -7.58
N GLY A 71 7.36 11.56 -8.10
CA GLY A 71 6.68 10.26 -8.11
C GLY A 71 6.51 9.63 -6.72
N ILE A 72 7.35 9.98 -5.73
CA ILE A 72 7.21 9.43 -4.37
C ILE A 72 5.99 10.06 -3.66
N LEU A 73 5.80 11.37 -3.85
CA LEU A 73 4.70 12.10 -3.24
C LEU A 73 3.34 11.64 -3.78
N SER A 74 3.25 11.42 -5.09
CA SER A 74 2.02 10.92 -5.72
C SER A 74 1.71 9.49 -5.30
N VAL A 75 2.72 8.61 -5.22
CA VAL A 75 2.54 7.23 -4.72
C VAL A 75 2.08 7.24 -3.27
N ALA A 76 2.70 8.02 -2.39
CA ALA A 76 2.30 8.10 -0.98
C ALA A 76 0.88 8.65 -0.80
N PHE A 77 0.49 9.65 -1.58
CA PHE A 77 -0.88 10.19 -1.53
C PHE A 77 -1.90 9.12 -1.92
N VAL A 78 -1.65 8.40 -3.02
CA VAL A 78 -2.50 7.31 -3.49
C VAL A 78 -2.59 6.19 -2.45
N GLU A 79 -1.46 5.83 -1.84
CA GLU A 79 -1.39 4.85 -0.76
C GLU A 79 -2.27 5.26 0.44
N ILE A 80 -2.22 6.52 0.87
CA ILE A 80 -3.05 7.05 1.97
C ILE A 80 -4.53 6.96 1.64
N CYS A 81 -4.93 7.36 0.44
CA CYS A 81 -6.33 7.26 0.01
C CYS A 81 -6.82 5.81 0.05
N PHE A 82 -6.02 4.87 -0.47
CA PHE A 82 -6.40 3.46 -0.44
C PHE A 82 -6.36 2.88 0.97
N PHE A 83 -5.42 3.28 1.82
CA PHE A 83 -5.37 2.80 3.19
C PHE A 83 -6.62 3.17 3.96
N TRP A 84 -7.09 4.40 3.81
CA TRP A 84 -8.37 4.81 4.38
C TRP A 84 -9.55 4.05 3.81
N LEU A 85 -9.60 3.85 2.50
CA LEU A 85 -10.68 3.11 1.85
C LEU A 85 -10.75 1.65 2.34
N PHE A 86 -9.60 0.99 2.47
CA PHE A 86 -9.50 -0.39 2.97
C PHE A 86 -9.81 -0.47 4.46
N LEU A 87 -9.36 0.51 5.25
CA LEU A 87 -9.66 0.58 6.68
C LEU A 87 -11.18 0.74 6.90
N SER A 88 -11.83 1.61 6.13
CA SER A 88 -13.28 1.79 6.18
C SER A 88 -14.03 0.52 5.78
N LEU A 89 -13.56 -0.24 4.78
CA LEU A 89 -14.18 -1.49 4.35
C LEU A 89 -14.05 -2.61 5.40
N VAL A 90 -12.92 -2.68 6.09
CA VAL A 90 -12.69 -3.67 7.17
C VAL A 90 -13.53 -3.36 8.41
N LEU A 91 -13.78 -2.08 8.69
CA LEU A 91 -14.55 -1.62 9.86
C LEU A 91 -16.07 -1.57 9.63
N ALA A 92 -16.54 -1.68 8.38
CA ALA A 92 -17.95 -1.75 8.03
C ALA A 92 -18.55 -3.15 8.27
#